data_AF-A0A7I7KZW0-F1
#
_entry.id   AF-A0A7I7KZW0-F1
#
_cell.length_a   1.000
_cell.length_b   1.000
_cell.length_c   1.000
_cell.angle_alpha   90.00
_cell.angle_beta   90.00
_cell.angle_gamma   90.00
#
_symmetry.space_group_name_H-M   'P 1'
#
loop_
_entity.id
_entity.type
_entity.pdbx_description
1 polymer ?
#
loop_
_entity_poly.entity_id
_entity_poly.type
_entity_poly.pdbx_seq_one_letter_code
_entity_poly.pdbx_strand_id
1 'polypeptide(L)'
;MERIWEETKNYDVQQGDTLFTIAQREYGDGNLFSVIALQNHLADPDLVEVGEQLLIPYVTYRHQVTALDSNVARKEITQHYYGTTDSNVELIWEIVNGVAQREIHQGTWLHMPDLTNVGHYTVVADETLPGLAARWYGDDHLAVIIELANNLPTGSSLTAGQVLIQPGLNRLRHVAGDTLASLCLEEYGDADLDTRIAVVAAANHINTPDAVFCNQAVYIPS
;
A
#
# COMPACT_ATOMS: atom_id res chain seq x y z
N MET A 1 14.93 0.50 -16.26
CA MET A 1 13.71 1.21 -16.71
C MET A 1 12.62 0.19 -16.93
N GLU A 2 11.86 -0.06 -15.87
CA GLU A 2 10.48 -0.57 -15.88
C GLU A 2 9.97 -0.15 -14.49
N ARG A 3 9.26 0.98 -14.43
CA ARG A 3 8.63 1.48 -13.19
C ARG A 3 7.42 0.59 -12.95
N ILE A 4 7.50 -0.25 -11.92
CA ILE A 4 6.45 -1.26 -11.63
C ILE A 4 5.25 -0.64 -10.89
N TRP A 5 5.29 0.64 -10.52
CA TRP A 5 4.15 1.33 -9.89
C TRP A 5 4.04 2.77 -10.37
N GLU A 6 3.34 2.96 -11.47
CA GLU A 6 2.79 4.27 -11.85
C GLU A 6 1.27 4.12 -11.85
N GLU A 7 0.70 3.74 -10.70
CA GLU A 7 -0.76 3.60 -10.55
C GLU A 7 -1.33 4.82 -9.84
N THR A 8 -0.94 6.00 -10.32
CA THR A 8 -1.74 7.19 -10.06
C THR A 8 -3.03 7.07 -10.87
N LYS A 9 -4.16 6.96 -10.19
CA LYS A 9 -5.48 6.86 -10.81
C LYS A 9 -6.02 8.24 -11.11
N ASN A 10 -6.51 8.47 -12.32
CA ASN A 10 -7.34 9.65 -12.62
C ASN A 10 -8.75 9.43 -12.06
N TYR A 11 -9.26 10.41 -11.34
CA TYR A 11 -10.59 10.40 -10.75
C TYR A 11 -11.35 11.68 -11.10
N ASP A 12 -12.53 11.54 -11.71
CA ASP A 12 -13.42 12.67 -11.96
C ASP A 12 -14.30 12.90 -10.73
N VAL A 13 -14.19 14.08 -10.12
CA VAL A 13 -14.95 14.47 -8.92
C VAL A 13 -16.45 14.38 -9.21
N GLN A 14 -17.17 13.64 -8.37
CA GLN A 14 -18.60 13.43 -8.50
C GLN A 14 -19.38 14.38 -7.60
N GLN A 15 -20.69 14.53 -7.88
CA GLN A 15 -21.56 15.36 -7.07
C GLN A 15 -21.60 14.86 -5.61
N GLY A 16 -21.24 15.73 -4.67
CA GLY A 16 -21.23 15.43 -3.24
C GLY A 16 -19.91 14.86 -2.72
N ASP A 17 -18.90 14.72 -3.58
CA ASP A 17 -17.56 14.38 -3.14
C ASP A 17 -16.92 15.51 -2.33
N THR A 18 -16.13 15.10 -1.35
CA THR A 18 -15.11 15.89 -0.67
C THR A 18 -13.80 15.10 -0.75
N LEU A 19 -12.64 15.74 -0.56
CA LEU A 19 -11.39 14.97 -0.50
C LEU A 19 -11.40 13.92 0.62
N PHE A 20 -12.10 14.19 1.73
CA PHE A 20 -12.29 13.22 2.81
C PHE A 20 -13.06 11.98 2.33
N THR A 21 -14.20 12.15 1.66
CA THR A 21 -15.00 11.02 1.19
C THR A 21 -14.31 10.24 0.08
N ILE A 22 -13.53 10.93 -0.77
CA ILE A 22 -12.67 10.29 -1.77
C ILE A 22 -11.58 9.47 -1.06
N ALA A 23 -10.81 10.05 -0.15
CA ALA A 23 -9.77 9.33 0.60
C ALA A 23 -10.34 8.15 1.41
N GLN A 24 -11.51 8.31 2.02
CA GLN A 24 -12.19 7.24 2.73
C GLN A 24 -12.55 6.06 1.80
N ARG A 25 -12.93 6.35 0.56
CA ARG A 25 -13.26 5.32 -0.44
C ARG A 25 -12.02 4.68 -1.05
N GLU A 26 -10.99 5.46 -1.38
CA GLU A 26 -9.80 4.97 -2.08
C GLU A 26 -8.77 4.37 -1.11
N TYR A 27 -8.67 4.88 0.12
CA TYR A 27 -7.64 4.47 1.09
C TYR A 27 -8.20 3.86 2.37
N GLY A 28 -9.53 3.88 2.58
CA GLY A 28 -10.14 3.40 3.82
C GLY A 28 -9.92 4.32 5.04
N ASP A 29 -9.19 5.43 4.87
CA ASP A 29 -8.89 6.41 5.90
C ASP A 29 -9.12 7.83 5.33
N GLY A 30 -10.27 8.42 5.65
CA GLY A 30 -10.61 9.78 5.21
C GLY A 30 -9.61 10.85 5.68
N ASN A 31 -8.83 10.59 6.74
CA ASN A 31 -7.80 11.54 7.20
C ASN A 31 -6.59 11.62 6.25
N LEU A 32 -6.50 10.72 5.28
CA LEU A 32 -5.49 10.77 4.22
C LEU A 32 -5.88 11.69 3.05
N PHE A 33 -6.92 12.51 3.18
CA PHE A 33 -7.31 13.49 2.15
C PHE A 33 -6.17 14.42 1.75
N SER A 34 -5.24 14.72 2.67
CA SER A 34 -4.06 15.55 2.42
C SER A 34 -3.12 14.94 1.39
N VAL A 35 -3.06 13.60 1.26
CA VAL A 35 -2.32 12.90 0.20
C VAL A 35 -2.81 13.37 -1.18
N ILE A 36 -4.13 13.42 -1.37
CA ILE A 36 -4.77 13.84 -2.63
C ILE A 36 -4.54 15.33 -2.87
N ALA A 37 -4.75 16.16 -1.85
CA ALA A 37 -4.56 17.60 -1.95
C ALA A 37 -3.13 17.98 -2.37
N LEU A 38 -2.13 17.36 -1.73
CA LEU A 38 -0.73 17.61 -2.00
C LEU A 38 -0.33 17.13 -3.40
N GLN A 39 -0.76 15.93 -3.81
CA GLN A 39 -0.46 15.38 -5.14
C GLN A 39 -1.01 16.26 -6.28
N ASN A 40 -2.15 16.91 -6.07
CA ASN A 40 -2.80 17.76 -7.06
C ASN A 40 -2.47 19.24 -6.89
N HIS A 41 -1.59 19.57 -5.93
CA HIS A 41 -1.22 20.95 -5.58
C HIS A 41 -2.44 21.86 -5.32
N LEU A 42 -3.48 21.32 -4.66
CA LEU A 42 -4.69 22.06 -4.35
C LEU A 42 -4.39 23.14 -3.31
N ALA A 43 -4.72 24.38 -3.63
CA ALA A 43 -4.52 25.51 -2.73
C ALA A 43 -5.47 25.47 -1.53
N ASP A 44 -6.69 24.97 -1.74
CA ASP A 44 -7.71 24.80 -0.72
C ASP A 44 -8.33 23.38 -0.82
N PRO A 45 -8.02 22.48 0.12
CA PRO A 45 -8.55 21.12 0.14
C PRO A 45 -10.08 21.03 0.26
N ASP A 46 -10.75 22.08 0.72
CA ASP A 46 -12.21 22.12 0.88
C ASP A 46 -12.94 22.52 -0.41
N LEU A 47 -12.20 22.94 -1.44
CA LEU A 47 -12.73 23.37 -2.74
C LEU A 47 -12.34 22.39 -3.84
N VAL A 48 -13.20 21.40 -4.08
CA VAL A 48 -13.15 20.52 -5.26
C VAL A 48 -14.40 20.68 -6.09
N GLU A 49 -14.26 20.82 -7.40
CA GLU A 49 -15.38 21.05 -8.32
C GLU A 49 -15.83 19.76 -9.00
N VAL A 50 -17.14 19.59 -9.20
CA VAL A 50 -17.67 18.42 -9.93
C VAL A 50 -17.12 18.42 -11.36
N GLY A 51 -16.54 17.28 -11.76
CA GLY A 51 -15.86 17.11 -13.05
C GLY A 51 -14.40 17.53 -13.05
N GLU A 52 -13.86 18.04 -11.94
CA GLU A 52 -12.43 18.22 -11.76
C GLU A 52 -11.73 16.85 -11.77
N GLN A 53 -10.62 16.75 -12.49
CA GLN A 53 -9.84 15.53 -12.58
C GLN A 53 -8.72 15.57 -11.54
N LEU A 54 -8.75 14.62 -10.60
CA LEU A 54 -7.75 14.46 -9.56
C LEU A 54 -6.89 13.22 -9.83
N LEU A 55 -5.60 13.38 -9.59
CA LEU A 55 -4.63 12.30 -9.47
C LEU A 55 -4.73 11.70 -8.06
N ILE A 56 -5.03 10.42 -7.98
CA ILE A 56 -5.11 9.65 -6.73
C ILE A 56 -3.90 8.73 -6.66
N PRO A 57 -2.88 9.03 -5.86
CA PRO A 57 -1.76 8.12 -5.60
C PRO A 57 -2.23 6.79 -5.05
N TYR A 58 -1.56 5.69 -5.38
CA TYR A 58 -1.83 4.42 -4.72
C TYR A 58 -1.27 4.45 -3.29
N VAL A 59 -2.18 4.39 -2.32
CA VAL A 59 -1.87 4.10 -0.92
C VAL A 59 -2.58 2.80 -0.54
N THR A 60 -1.86 1.87 0.09
CA THR A 60 -2.43 0.59 0.54
C THR A 60 -3.61 0.86 1.45
N TYR A 61 -4.75 0.30 1.06
CA TYR A 61 -6.01 0.48 1.74
C TYR A 61 -5.90 0.15 3.24
N ARG A 62 -6.58 0.93 4.08
CA ARG A 62 -6.55 0.80 5.52
C ARG A 62 -7.88 0.34 6.07
N HIS A 63 -7.83 -0.63 6.97
CA HIS A 63 -8.99 -1.12 7.70
C HIS A 63 -8.83 -0.82 9.19
N GLN A 64 -9.75 -0.04 9.77
CA GLN A 64 -9.82 0.09 11.22
C GLN A 64 -10.65 -1.06 11.81
N VAL A 65 -10.01 -1.85 12.67
CA VAL A 65 -10.65 -3.00 13.32
C VAL A 65 -11.60 -2.49 14.39
N THR A 66 -12.89 -2.71 14.21
CA THR A 66 -13.93 -2.25 15.14
C THR A 66 -14.52 -3.36 16.00
N ALA A 67 -14.31 -4.63 15.64
CA ALA A 67 -14.74 -5.79 16.41
C ALA A 67 -13.59 -6.35 17.27
N LEU A 68 -13.93 -7.22 18.24
CA LEU A 68 -12.93 -8.02 18.96
C LEU A 68 -12.39 -9.12 18.04
N ASP A 69 -11.10 -9.46 18.20
CA ASP A 69 -10.46 -10.49 17.39
C ASP A 69 -11.10 -11.86 17.63
N SER A 70 -11.38 -12.55 16.52
CA SER A 70 -11.89 -13.91 16.50
C SER A 70 -11.77 -14.46 15.09
N ASN A 71 -11.78 -15.79 14.95
CA ASN A 71 -11.82 -16.45 13.64
C ASN A 71 -13.03 -16.01 12.79
N VAL A 72 -14.13 -15.60 13.43
CA VAL A 72 -15.31 -15.09 12.72
C VAL A 72 -15.02 -13.70 12.17
N ALA A 73 -14.49 -12.79 13.00
CA ALA A 73 -14.13 -11.44 12.60
C ALA A 73 -13.07 -11.43 11.48
N ARG A 74 -12.04 -12.27 11.57
CA ARG A 74 -11.00 -12.41 10.53
C ARG A 74 -11.58 -12.88 9.20
N LYS A 75 -12.49 -13.86 9.22
CA LYS A 75 -13.21 -14.31 8.02
C LYS A 75 -14.13 -13.24 7.45
N GLU A 76 -14.78 -12.44 8.29
CA GLU A 76 -15.61 -11.32 7.86
C GLU A 76 -14.78 -10.24 7.17
N ILE A 77 -13.59 -9.91 7.69
CA ILE A 77 -12.62 -9.01 7.04
C ILE A 77 -12.23 -9.59 5.67
N THR A 78 -11.82 -10.86 5.61
CA THR A 78 -11.45 -11.52 4.35
C THR A 78 -12.60 -11.50 3.33
N GLN A 79 -13.83 -11.80 3.77
CA GLN A 79 -15.02 -11.80 2.93
C GLN A 79 -15.38 -10.41 2.43
N HIS A 80 -15.19 -9.38 3.26
CA HIS A 80 -15.49 -8.00 2.90
C HIS A 80 -14.57 -7.47 1.79
N TYR A 81 -13.26 -7.68 1.93
CA TYR A 81 -12.27 -7.13 1.00
C TYR A 81 -12.03 -7.99 -0.23
N TYR A 82 -12.09 -9.32 -0.08
CA TYR A 82 -11.68 -10.25 -1.13
C TYR A 82 -12.82 -11.13 -1.65
N GLY A 83 -14.03 -10.97 -1.11
CA GLY A 83 -15.20 -11.73 -1.57
C GLY A 83 -15.14 -13.23 -1.24
N THR A 84 -14.22 -13.66 -0.36
CA THR A 84 -13.97 -15.07 -0.04
C THR A 84 -13.69 -15.29 1.44
N THR A 85 -13.78 -16.54 1.90
CA THR A 85 -13.34 -16.98 3.23
C THR A 85 -12.18 -17.98 3.16
N ASP A 86 -11.49 -18.01 2.02
CA ASP A 86 -10.32 -18.85 1.80
C ASP A 86 -9.18 -18.51 2.76
N SER A 87 -8.60 -19.54 3.38
CA SER A 87 -7.57 -19.36 4.41
C SER A 87 -6.22 -18.89 3.85
N ASN A 88 -5.90 -19.13 2.57
CA ASN A 88 -4.68 -18.59 1.98
C ASN A 88 -4.84 -17.08 1.76
N VAL A 89 -6.02 -16.63 1.33
CA VAL A 89 -6.32 -15.20 1.18
C VAL A 89 -6.36 -14.49 2.54
N GLU A 90 -6.94 -15.12 3.55
CA GLU A 90 -6.89 -14.62 4.94
C GLU A 90 -5.44 -14.45 5.41
N LEU A 91 -4.61 -15.48 5.19
CA LEU A 91 -3.22 -15.47 5.61
C LEU A 91 -2.38 -14.39 4.91
N ILE A 92 -2.71 -13.99 3.67
CA ILE A 92 -2.00 -12.92 2.96
C ILE A 92 -2.04 -11.61 3.74
N TRP A 93 -3.24 -11.10 4.07
CA TRP A 93 -3.35 -9.82 4.78
C TRP A 93 -2.87 -9.95 6.23
N GLU A 94 -3.03 -11.12 6.86
CA GLU A 94 -2.50 -11.36 8.20
C GLU A 94 -0.98 -11.29 8.25
N ILE A 95 -0.28 -11.83 7.25
CA ILE A 95 1.19 -11.78 7.14
C ILE A 95 1.65 -10.33 6.90
N VAL A 96 1.01 -9.61 5.97
CA VAL A 96 1.33 -8.19 5.69
C VAL A 96 1.29 -7.34 6.96
N ASN A 97 0.36 -7.63 7.87
CA ASN A 97 0.18 -6.89 9.12
C ASN A 97 0.96 -7.48 10.32
N GLY A 98 1.62 -8.62 10.16
CA GLY A 98 2.29 -9.32 11.25
C GLY A 98 1.35 -9.88 12.32
N VAL A 99 0.09 -10.16 11.97
CA VAL A 99 -0.99 -10.60 12.89
C VAL A 99 -1.40 -12.06 12.72
N ALA A 100 -0.76 -12.80 11.81
CA ALA A 100 -1.03 -14.23 11.57
C ALA A 100 -0.91 -15.10 12.84
N GLN A 101 -0.11 -14.69 13.82
CA GLN A 101 0.11 -15.40 15.09
C GLN A 101 -0.04 -14.48 16.31
N ARG A 102 -0.77 -13.36 16.16
CA ARG A 102 -0.95 -12.35 17.22
C ARG A 102 -2.40 -11.89 17.26
N GLU A 103 -2.86 -11.56 18.46
CA GLU A 103 -4.19 -10.96 18.66
C GLU A 103 -4.25 -9.56 18.03
N ILE A 104 -5.37 -9.25 17.39
CA ILE A 104 -5.66 -7.94 16.82
C ILE A 104 -6.50 -7.13 17.81
N HIS A 105 -5.94 -6.08 18.39
CA HIS A 105 -6.70 -5.25 19.33
C HIS A 105 -7.68 -4.33 18.59
N GLN A 106 -8.88 -4.15 19.15
CA GLN A 106 -9.86 -3.20 18.65
C GLN A 106 -9.25 -1.78 18.54
N GLY A 107 -9.53 -1.10 17.43
CA GLY A 107 -9.00 0.23 17.09
C GLY A 107 -7.71 0.19 16.25
N THR A 108 -7.09 -0.99 16.08
CA THR A 108 -5.91 -1.16 15.22
C THR A 108 -6.25 -0.84 13.77
N TRP A 109 -5.32 -0.19 13.08
CA TRP A 109 -5.37 0.00 11.63
C TRP A 109 -4.53 -1.08 10.95
N LEU A 110 -5.14 -1.79 10.02
CA LEU A 110 -4.51 -2.82 9.19
C LEU A 110 -4.32 -2.31 7.77
N HIS A 111 -3.24 -2.72 7.11
CA HIS A 111 -3.01 -2.57 5.69
C HIS A 111 -3.61 -3.74 4.92
N MET A 112 -4.51 -3.46 4.00
CA MET A 112 -5.18 -4.45 3.17
C MET A 112 -4.51 -4.48 1.79
N PRO A 113 -3.72 -5.51 1.46
CA PRO A 113 -3.11 -5.63 0.13
C PRO A 113 -4.20 -5.79 -0.94
N ASP A 114 -3.99 -5.19 -2.12
CA ASP A 114 -4.89 -5.37 -3.25
C ASP A 114 -4.56 -6.68 -3.98
N LEU A 115 -5.56 -7.55 -4.12
CA LEU A 115 -5.46 -8.83 -4.83
C LEU A 115 -6.34 -8.87 -6.09
N THR A 116 -7.07 -7.79 -6.35
CA THR A 116 -8.12 -7.71 -7.39
C THR A 116 -7.68 -6.87 -8.58
N ASN A 117 -7.04 -5.72 -8.34
CA ASN A 117 -6.47 -4.87 -9.38
C ASN A 117 -4.95 -4.92 -9.32
N VAL A 118 -4.43 -6.11 -9.64
CA VAL A 118 -3.01 -6.45 -9.45
C VAL A 118 -2.19 -6.24 -10.72
N GLY A 119 -0.98 -5.76 -10.51
CA GLY A 119 0.08 -5.83 -11.51
C GLY A 119 0.40 -7.29 -11.85
N HIS A 120 0.82 -7.52 -13.09
CA HIS A 120 1.37 -8.80 -13.50
C HIS A 120 2.85 -8.62 -13.82
N TYR A 121 3.66 -9.53 -13.30
CA TYR A 121 5.10 -9.49 -13.49
C TYR A 121 5.59 -10.72 -14.23
N THR A 122 6.39 -10.53 -15.28
CA THR A 122 7.04 -11.63 -15.99
C THR A 122 8.43 -11.84 -15.42
N VAL A 123 8.64 -13.00 -14.80
CA VAL A 123 9.90 -13.41 -14.17
C VAL A 123 11.05 -13.34 -15.18
N VAL A 124 12.15 -12.73 -14.76
CA VAL A 124 13.42 -12.68 -15.49
C VAL A 124 14.35 -13.80 -14.99
N ALA A 125 15.36 -14.15 -15.79
CA ALA A 125 16.35 -15.16 -15.42
C ALA A 125 16.99 -14.87 -14.05
N ASP A 126 17.18 -15.94 -13.27
CA ASP A 126 17.85 -15.97 -11.96
C ASP A 126 17.14 -15.20 -10.82
N GLU A 127 15.87 -14.80 -11.00
CA GLU A 127 15.09 -14.19 -9.93
C GLU A 127 14.55 -15.21 -8.92
N THR A 128 14.40 -14.77 -7.67
CA THR A 128 13.84 -15.55 -6.57
C THR A 128 12.66 -14.82 -5.95
N LEU A 129 11.71 -15.57 -5.37
CA LEU A 129 10.56 -14.96 -4.67
C LEU A 129 10.98 -14.02 -3.53
N PRO A 130 11.97 -14.35 -2.65
CA PRO A 130 12.49 -13.40 -1.66
C PRO A 130 13.10 -12.15 -2.29
N GLY A 131 13.83 -12.28 -3.40
CA GLY A 131 14.38 -11.14 -4.12
C GLY A 131 13.31 -10.24 -4.72
N LEU A 132 12.25 -10.82 -5.27
CA LEU A 132 11.08 -10.08 -5.76
C LEU A 132 10.36 -9.38 -4.60
N ALA A 133 10.11 -10.06 -3.49
CA ALA A 133 9.44 -9.49 -2.32
C ALA A 133 10.23 -8.32 -1.71
N ALA A 134 11.54 -8.48 -1.54
CA ALA A 134 12.42 -7.39 -1.10
C ALA A 134 12.36 -6.19 -2.06
N ARG A 135 12.29 -6.45 -3.37
CA ARG A 135 12.24 -5.40 -4.40
C ARG A 135 10.88 -4.73 -4.48
N TRP A 136 9.77 -5.45 -4.28
CA TRP A 136 8.42 -4.89 -4.41
C TRP A 136 7.94 -4.25 -3.12
N TYR A 137 8.20 -4.90 -1.99
CA TYR A 137 7.60 -4.57 -0.71
C TYR A 137 8.62 -4.12 0.32
N GLY A 138 9.92 -4.24 0.05
CA GLY A 138 10.97 -3.87 0.99
C GLY A 138 11.22 -4.91 2.09
N ASP A 139 10.57 -6.07 2.01
CA ASP A 139 10.71 -7.19 2.95
C ASP A 139 10.73 -8.51 2.18
N ASP A 140 11.81 -9.27 2.33
CA ASP A 140 12.00 -10.57 1.68
C ASP A 140 11.11 -11.67 2.27
N HIS A 141 10.65 -11.53 3.51
CA HIS A 141 9.72 -12.46 4.16
C HIS A 141 8.33 -12.43 3.50
N LEU A 142 8.00 -11.34 2.81
CA LEU A 142 6.77 -11.24 2.02
C LEU A 142 6.81 -12.10 0.73
N ALA A 143 7.84 -12.90 0.50
CA ALA A 143 7.82 -13.95 -0.52
C ALA A 143 6.58 -14.86 -0.38
N VAL A 144 6.18 -15.14 0.85
CA VAL A 144 5.03 -16.01 1.15
C VAL A 144 3.72 -15.43 0.61
N ILE A 145 3.53 -14.11 0.64
CA ILE A 145 2.29 -13.53 0.10
C ILE A 145 2.24 -13.63 -1.43
N ILE A 146 3.39 -13.60 -2.10
CA ILE A 146 3.49 -13.83 -3.55
C ILE A 146 3.13 -15.29 -3.85
N GLU A 147 3.65 -16.24 -3.06
CA GLU A 147 3.32 -17.66 -3.21
C GLU A 147 1.82 -17.91 -3.09
N LEU A 148 1.21 -17.41 -2.01
CA LEU A 148 -0.21 -17.57 -1.73
C LEU A 148 -1.08 -16.95 -2.83
N ALA A 149 -0.77 -15.72 -3.26
CA ALA A 149 -1.51 -15.03 -4.33
C ALA A 149 -1.41 -15.74 -5.69
N ASN A 150 -0.32 -16.50 -5.91
CA ASN A 150 -0.08 -17.23 -7.15
C ASN A 150 -0.39 -18.73 -7.06
N ASN A 151 -0.96 -19.19 -5.94
CA ASN A 151 -1.18 -20.62 -5.65
C ASN A 151 0.08 -21.48 -5.82
N LEU A 152 1.24 -20.95 -5.45
CA LEU A 152 2.52 -21.64 -5.52
C LEU A 152 2.79 -22.38 -4.20
N PRO A 153 3.38 -23.59 -4.25
CA PRO A 153 3.93 -24.24 -3.06
C PRO A 153 5.03 -23.39 -2.40
N THR A 154 5.16 -23.50 -1.08
CA THR A 154 6.21 -22.80 -0.33
C THR A 154 7.61 -23.21 -0.78
N GLY A 155 8.47 -22.22 -1.02
CA GLY A 155 9.84 -22.41 -1.50
C GLY A 155 9.92 -22.71 -2.99
N SER A 156 8.89 -22.37 -3.77
CA SER A 156 8.89 -22.58 -5.22
C SER A 156 10.05 -21.83 -5.89
N SER A 157 10.74 -22.52 -6.80
CA SER A 157 11.70 -21.87 -7.70
C SER A 157 10.97 -21.21 -8.87
N LEU A 158 11.42 -20.03 -9.28
CA LEU A 158 10.84 -19.30 -10.40
C LEU A 158 11.45 -19.73 -11.73
N THR A 159 10.63 -19.74 -12.77
CA THR A 159 11.08 -19.98 -14.15
C THR A 159 11.03 -18.68 -14.95
N ALA A 160 12.09 -18.35 -15.69
CA ALA A 160 12.08 -17.20 -16.58
C ALA A 160 10.89 -17.27 -17.56
N GLY A 161 10.15 -16.17 -17.70
CA GLY A 161 8.92 -16.08 -18.48
C GLY A 161 7.65 -16.49 -17.72
N GLN A 162 7.75 -17.01 -16.49
CA GLN A 162 6.59 -17.23 -15.62
C GLN A 162 5.92 -15.89 -15.32
N VAL A 163 4.60 -15.82 -15.47
CA VAL A 163 3.82 -14.64 -15.09
C VAL A 163 3.33 -14.83 -13.66
N LEU A 164 3.60 -13.85 -12.81
CA LEU A 164 3.13 -13.77 -11.44
C LEU A 164 2.12 -12.63 -11.30
N ILE A 165 1.07 -12.89 -10.54
CA ILE A 165 0.30 -11.84 -9.87
C ILE A 165 1.22 -11.17 -8.84
N GLN A 166 1.26 -9.85 -8.87
CA GLN A 166 1.94 -9.03 -7.89
C GLN A 166 0.89 -8.34 -7.00
N PRO A 167 0.65 -8.84 -5.78
CA PRO A 167 -0.21 -8.15 -4.82
C PRO A 167 0.13 -6.66 -4.71
N GLY A 168 -0.88 -5.79 -4.76
CA GLY A 168 -0.75 -4.35 -4.58
C GLY A 168 -0.46 -4.04 -3.12
N LEU A 169 0.70 -3.45 -2.84
CA LEU A 169 1.13 -3.06 -1.51
C LEU A 169 2.22 -1.99 -1.65
N ASN A 170 2.12 -0.90 -0.88
CA ASN A 170 3.17 0.10 -0.84
C ASN A 170 4.45 -0.51 -0.24
N ARG A 171 5.58 -0.14 -0.83
CA ARG A 171 6.89 -0.58 -0.35
C ARG A 171 7.14 -0.04 1.05
N LEU A 172 7.58 -0.91 1.96
CA LEU A 172 8.04 -0.53 3.29
C LEU A 172 9.53 -0.17 3.25
N ARG A 173 9.89 0.93 3.92
CA ARG A 173 11.26 1.32 4.23
C ARG A 173 11.42 1.43 5.74
N HIS A 174 12.48 0.84 6.27
CA HIS A 174 12.94 1.14 7.63
C HIS A 174 13.97 2.25 7.57
N VAL A 175 13.74 3.32 8.32
CA VAL A 175 14.66 4.46 8.41
C VAL A 175 15.99 4.01 9.04
N ALA A 176 17.12 4.25 8.37
CA ALA A 176 18.44 3.86 8.83
C ALA A 176 19.49 4.96 8.57
N GLY A 177 19.33 6.10 9.27
CA GLY A 177 20.12 7.31 9.02
C GLY A 177 19.55 8.19 7.89
N ASP A 178 18.38 7.83 7.39
CA ASP A 178 17.65 8.54 6.34
C ASP A 178 16.82 9.71 6.87
N THR A 179 16.55 10.68 6.00
CA THR A 179 15.43 11.62 6.14
C THR A 179 14.31 11.21 5.17
N LEU A 180 13.10 11.77 5.31
CA LEU A 180 12.08 11.56 4.26
C LEU A 180 12.56 12.04 2.89
N ALA A 181 13.38 13.10 2.83
CA ALA A 181 13.94 13.58 1.57
C ALA A 181 14.90 12.57 0.93
N SER A 182 15.80 11.93 1.69
CA SER A 182 16.69 10.92 1.12
C SER A 182 15.93 9.68 0.67
N LEU A 183 14.94 9.23 1.46
CA LEU A 183 14.05 8.13 1.06
C LEU A 183 13.30 8.45 -0.25
N CYS A 184 12.70 9.64 -0.34
CA CYS A 184 11.95 10.04 -1.54
C CYS A 184 12.87 10.20 -2.76
N LEU A 185 14.08 10.74 -2.59
CA LEU A 185 15.04 10.90 -3.67
C LEU A 185 15.48 9.53 -4.23
N GLU A 186 15.70 8.54 -3.35
CA GLU A 186 16.04 7.18 -3.75
C GLU A 186 14.89 6.46 -4.46
N GLU A 187 13.66 6.63 -3.98
CA GLU A 187 12.48 5.93 -4.52
C GLU A 187 11.93 6.58 -5.81
N TYR A 188 11.83 7.91 -5.83
CA TYR A 188 11.15 8.64 -6.91
C TYR A 188 12.09 9.39 -7.86
N GLY A 189 13.32 9.67 -7.43
CA GLY A 189 14.23 10.61 -8.07
C GLY A 189 14.02 12.05 -7.58
N ASP A 190 14.61 13.01 -8.28
CA ASP A 190 14.61 14.44 -7.92
C ASP A 190 13.41 15.23 -8.48
N ALA A 191 12.65 14.62 -9.39
CA ALA A 191 11.47 15.24 -10.00
C ALA A 191 10.35 15.44 -8.97
N ASP A 192 9.97 16.70 -8.74
CA ASP A 192 8.89 17.11 -7.82
C ASP A 192 9.08 16.56 -6.38
N LEU A 193 10.34 16.55 -5.93
CA LEU A 193 10.74 15.93 -4.66
C LEU A 193 9.98 16.50 -3.44
N ASP A 194 9.72 17.82 -3.41
CA ASP A 194 9.00 18.44 -2.29
C ASP A 194 7.57 17.89 -2.15
N THR A 195 6.87 17.70 -3.26
CA THR A 195 5.53 17.10 -3.28
C THR A 195 5.59 15.64 -2.88
N ARG A 196 6.58 14.88 -3.37
CA ARG A 196 6.79 13.48 -2.97
C ARG A 196 7.05 13.34 -1.47
N ILE A 197 7.88 14.21 -0.89
CA ILE A 197 8.13 14.25 0.56
C ILE A 197 6.83 14.51 1.31
N ALA A 198 6.05 15.52 0.88
CA ALA A 198 4.81 15.88 1.53
C ALA A 198 3.76 14.74 1.44
N VAL A 199 3.64 14.10 0.28
CA VAL A 199 2.75 12.95 0.04
C VAL A 199 3.15 11.75 0.90
N VAL A 200 4.44 11.39 0.96
CA VAL A 200 4.93 10.31 1.85
C VAL A 200 4.65 10.65 3.31
N ALA A 201 4.92 11.89 3.72
CA ALA A 201 4.67 12.32 5.10
C ALA A 201 3.18 12.19 5.45
N ALA A 202 2.30 12.71 4.60
CA ALA A 202 0.85 12.63 4.76
C ALA A 202 0.35 11.18 4.80
N ALA A 203 0.80 10.33 3.88
CA ALA A 203 0.41 8.93 3.82
C ALA A 203 0.83 8.16 5.09
N ASN A 204 1.90 8.57 5.77
CA ASN A 204 2.39 7.93 6.99
C ASN A 204 1.98 8.66 8.29
N HIS A 205 1.07 9.65 8.22
CA HIS A 205 0.68 10.48 9.37
C HIS A 205 1.87 11.15 10.07
N ILE A 206 2.88 11.55 9.30
CA ILE A 206 4.09 12.25 9.78
C ILE A 206 3.88 13.76 9.66
N ASN A 207 3.64 14.42 10.79
CA ASN A 207 3.45 15.87 10.83
C ASN A 207 4.74 16.68 10.67
N THR A 208 5.89 16.07 10.94
CA THR A 208 7.21 16.72 10.86
C THR A 208 8.15 15.83 10.06
N PRO A 209 8.33 16.08 8.75
CA PRO A 209 9.11 15.22 7.86
C PRO A 209 10.53 14.89 8.35
N ASP A 210 11.20 15.85 8.99
CA ASP A 210 12.56 15.67 9.52
C ASP A 210 12.62 14.98 10.89
N ALA A 211 11.47 14.58 11.45
CA ALA A 211 11.39 13.91 12.75
C ALA A 211 11.36 12.38 12.66
N VAL A 212 11.65 11.80 11.50
CA VAL A 212 11.82 10.35 11.36
C VAL A 212 13.02 9.85 12.15
N PHE A 213 12.93 8.64 12.71
CA PHE A 213 13.98 8.06 13.55
C PHE A 213 14.30 6.62 13.16
N CYS A 214 15.49 6.15 13.55
CA CYS A 214 15.98 4.83 13.16
C CYS A 214 14.99 3.69 13.51
N ASN A 215 14.83 2.75 12.58
CA ASN A 215 13.88 1.63 12.59
C ASN A 215 12.40 2.00 12.41
N GLN A 216 12.05 3.28 12.32
CA GLN A 216 10.69 3.68 11.97
C GLN A 216 10.32 3.13 10.59
N ALA A 217 9.14 2.52 10.51
CA ALA A 217 8.51 2.07 9.28
C ALA A 217 7.91 3.26 8.52
N VAL A 218 8.24 3.37 7.24
CA VAL A 218 7.67 4.36 6.31
C VAL A 218 7.20 3.61 5.07
N TYR A 219 5.90 3.68 4.77
CA TYR A 219 5.33 3.16 3.54
C TYR A 219 5.44 4.18 2.43
N ILE A 220 5.88 3.75 1.25
CA ILE A 220 6.16 4.62 0.10
C ILE A 220 4.97 4.53 -0.89
N PRO A 221 4.11 5.57 -1.00
CA PRO A 221 3.04 5.64 -2.00
C PRO A 221 3.58 5.58 -3.44
N SER A 222 2.74 5.26 -4.43
CA SER A 222 3.13 5.37 -5.86
C SER A 222 2.98 6.79 -6.39
#